data_AF-A0A1J5AHS5-F1
#
_entry.id   AF-A0A1J5AHS5-F1
#
_cell.length_a   1.000
_cell.length_b   1.000
_cell.length_c   1.000
_cell.angle_alpha   90.00
_cell.angle_beta   90.00
_cell.angle_gamma   90.00
#
_symmetry.space_group_name_H-M   'P 1'
#
loop_
_entity.id
_entity.type
_entity.pdbx_description
1 polymer ?
#
loop_
_entity_poly.entity_id
_entity_poly.type
_entity_poly.pdbx_seq_one_letter_code
_entity_poly.pdbx_strand_id
1 'polypeptide(L)' 'MTRILADNIRAFRRMKDLSQEGLAEMSGLHRTYVGSVERGERNVTLSTLEVIAEALGVSVPELLTAGSIEYGNEK' A
#
# COMPACT_ATOMS: atom_id res chain seq x y z
N MET A 1 -7.48 -6.20 9.87
CA MET A 1 -6.62 -5.11 9.38
C MET A 1 -7.23 -3.76 9.69
N THR A 2 -6.41 -2.77 10.05
CA THR A 2 -6.86 -1.39 10.27
C THR A 2 -7.28 -0.76 8.95
N ARG A 3 -8.48 -0.17 8.88
CA ARG A 3 -9.03 0.44 7.66
C ARG A 3 -8.10 1.48 7.02
N ILE A 4 -7.36 2.22 7.85
CA ILE A 4 -6.33 3.19 7.45
C ILE A 4 -5.30 2.55 6.49
N LEU A 5 -4.74 1.39 6.83
CA LEU A 5 -3.72 0.76 6.00
C LEU A 5 -4.25 0.36 4.63
N ALA A 6 -5.43 -0.28 4.61
CA ALA A 6 -6.05 -0.73 3.37
C ALA A 6 -6.38 0.43 2.43
N ASP A 7 -6.88 1.54 2.98
CA ASP A 7 -7.22 2.74 2.22
C ASP A 7 -5.96 3.47 1.72
N ASN A 8 -4.91 3.56 2.54
CA ASN A 8 -3.64 4.18 2.15
C ASN A 8 -2.94 3.41 1.02
N ILE A 9 -2.84 2.08 1.13
CA ILE A 9 -2.26 1.25 0.06
C ILE A 9 -3.00 1.49 -1.27
N ARG A 10 -4.34 1.50 -1.23
CA ARG A 10 -5.14 1.76 -2.42
C ARG A 10 -4.93 3.18 -2.97
N ALA A 11 -4.84 4.18 -2.08
CA ALA A 11 -4.65 5.57 -2.47
C ALA A 11 -3.29 5.79 -3.15
N PHE A 12 -2.20 5.39 -2.50
CA PHE A 12 -0.85 5.52 -3.07
C PHE A 12 -0.69 4.74 -4.37
N ARG A 13 -1.27 3.53 -4.45
CA ARG A 13 -1.29 2.75 -5.70
C ARG A 13 -1.93 3.54 -6.84
N ARG A 14 -3.10 4.13 -6.59
CA ARG A 14 -3.82 4.93 -7.60
C ARG A 14 -3.08 6.21 -7.97
N MET A 15 -2.42 6.88 -7.02
CA MET A 15 -1.58 8.06 -7.30
C MET A 15 -0.40 7.76 -8.23
N LYS A 16 0.06 6.50 -8.25
CA LYS A 16 1.10 6.02 -9.17
C LYS A 16 0.56 5.38 -10.45
N ASP A 17 -0.74 5.49 -10.72
CA ASP A 17 -1.42 4.85 -11.87
C ASP A 17 -1.22 3.33 -11.95
N LEU A 18 -0.95 2.68 -10.81
CA LEU A 18 -0.75 1.24 -10.76
C LEU A 18 -2.08 0.51 -10.68
N SER A 19 -2.23 -0.57 -11.45
CA SER A 19 -3.31 -1.55 -11.23
C SER A 19 -2.97 -2.44 -10.02
N GLN A 20 -3.94 -3.22 -9.51
CA GLN A 20 -3.64 -4.23 -8.47
C GLN A 20 -2.64 -5.28 -8.97
N GLU A 21 -2.65 -5.60 -10.27
CA GLU A 21 -1.66 -6.47 -10.90
C GLU A 21 -0.28 -5.80 -10.94
N GLY A 22 -0.22 -4.51 -11.27
CA GLY A 22 1.03 -3.76 -11.28
C GLY A 22 1.68 -3.66 -9.89
N LEU A 23 0.90 -3.39 -8.84
CA LEU A 23 1.42 -3.42 -7.48
C LEU A 23 1.87 -4.84 -7.08
N ALA A 24 1.12 -5.87 -7.47
CA ALA A 24 1.49 -7.26 -7.21
C ALA A 24 2.83 -7.63 -7.86
N GLU A 25 3.03 -7.26 -9.13
CA GLU A 25 4.27 -7.46 -9.86
C GLU A 25 5.45 -6.74 -9.18
N MET A 26 5.29 -5.45 -8.85
CA MET A 26 6.34 -4.66 -8.20
C MET A 26 6.68 -5.12 -6.78
N SER A 27 5.71 -5.66 -6.04
CA SER A 27 5.90 -6.15 -4.66
C SER A 27 6.22 -7.65 -4.59
N GLY A 28 6.24 -8.36 -5.71
CA GLY A 28 6.37 -9.83 -5.73
C GLY A 28 5.23 -10.56 -5.01
N LEU A 29 4.09 -9.91 -4.80
CA LEU A 29 2.91 -10.48 -4.15
C LEU A 29 1.94 -11.00 -5.20
N HIS A 30 1.04 -11.91 -4.80
CA HIS A 30 -0.02 -12.36 -5.68
C HIS A 30 -1.12 -11.29 -5.81
N ARG A 31 -1.65 -11.04 -7.01
CA ARG A 31 -2.70 -10.01 -7.23
C ARG A 31 -3.90 -10.18 -6.30
N THR A 32 -4.37 -11.41 -6.07
CA THR A 32 -5.52 -11.64 -5.18
C THR A 32 -5.20 -11.30 -3.73
N TYR A 33 -3.94 -11.46 -3.31
CA TYR A 33 -3.47 -11.06 -2.00
C TYR A 33 -3.51 -9.53 -1.88
N VAL A 34 -2.92 -8.80 -2.84
CA VAL A 34 -2.99 -7.33 -2.91
C VAL A 34 -4.45 -6.84 -2.83
N GLY A 35 -5.34 -7.42 -3.63
CA GLY A 35 -6.76 -7.05 -3.59
C GLY A 35 -7.41 -7.31 -2.23
N SER A 36 -7.09 -8.42 -1.56
CA SER A 36 -7.61 -8.73 -0.23
C SER A 36 -7.06 -7.80 0.87
N VAL A 37 -5.80 -7.36 0.75
CA VAL A 37 -5.20 -6.36 1.64
C VAL A 37 -5.89 -5.02 1.48
N GLU A 38 -6.11 -4.55 0.24
CA GLU A 38 -6.82 -3.29 -0.02
C GLU A 38 -8.29 -3.33 0.43
N ARG A 39 -8.91 -4.49 0.57
CA ARG A 39 -10.26 -4.63 1.13
C ARG A 39 -10.26 -4.79 2.66
N GLY A 40 -9.09 -4.89 3.29
CA GLY A 40 -8.93 -5.09 4.73
C GLY A 40 -9.22 -6.52 5.20
N GLU A 41 -9.27 -7.49 4.28
CA GLU A 41 -9.63 -8.91 4.52
C GLU A 41 -8.44 -9.77 4.98
N ARG A 42 -7.23 -9.20 5.00
CA ARG A 42 -6.00 -9.88 5.42
C ARG A 42 -5.23 -9.02 6.40
N ASN A 43 -4.69 -9.66 7.42
CA ASN A 43 -3.63 -9.09 8.25
C ASN A 43 -2.29 -9.27 7.51
N VAL A 44 -1.59 -8.18 7.23
CA VAL A 44 -0.23 -8.21 6.67
C VAL A 44 0.79 -8.32 7.80
N THR A 45 1.89 -9.02 7.53
CA THR A 45 3.07 -8.99 8.39
C THR A 45 3.83 -7.68 8.18
N LEU A 46 4.75 -7.36 9.09
CA LEU A 46 5.64 -6.22 8.91
C LEU A 46 6.49 -6.34 7.65
N SER A 47 7.00 -7.55 7.35
CA SER A 47 7.78 -7.80 6.13
C SER A 47 6.99 -7.54 4.85
N THR A 48 5.71 -7.95 4.79
CA THR A 48 4.85 -7.63 3.64
C THR A 48 4.58 -6.13 3.54
N LEU A 49 4.43 -5.45 4.69
CA LEU A 49 4.24 -4.01 4.71
C LEU A 49 5.46 -3.26 4.17
N GLU A 50 6.68 -3.70 4.50
CA GLU A 50 7.93 -3.15 3.97
C GLU A 50 8.01 -3.27 2.45
N VAL A 51 7.70 -4.45 1.89
CA VAL A 51 7.76 -4.67 0.44
C VAL A 51 6.68 -3.88 -0.31
N ILE A 52 5.48 -3.74 0.29
CA ILE A 52 4.43 -2.87 -0.28
C ILE A 52 4.86 -1.40 -0.23
N ALA A 53 5.46 -0.96 0.87
CA ALA A 53 5.96 0.42 1.03
C ALA A 53 7.05 0.73 -0.01
N GLU A 54 8.00 -0.18 -0.19
CA GLU A 54 9.06 -0.08 -1.21
C GLU A 54 8.47 -0.03 -2.62
N ALA A 55 7.57 -0.94 -2.97
CA ALA A 55 6.91 -0.96 -4.29
C ALA A 55 6.10 0.33 -4.55
N LEU A 56 5.51 0.92 -3.50
CA LEU A 56 4.80 2.19 -3.54
C LEU A 56 5.72 3.39 -3.33
N GLY A 57 7.03 3.23 -3.18
CA GLY A 57 7.97 4.33 -2.96
C GLY A 57 7.58 5.27 -1.82
N VAL A 58 7.01 4.72 -0.75
CA VAL A 58 6.61 5.44 0.47
C VAL A 58 7.21 4.74 1.68
N SER A 59 7.17 5.40 2.83
CA SER A 59 7.57 4.82 4.11
C SER A 59 6.43 4.02 4.74
N VAL A 60 6.79 3.05 5.61
CA VAL A 60 5.82 2.29 6.40
C VAL A 60 4.91 3.19 7.27
N PRO A 61 5.42 4.23 7.96
CA PRO A 61 4.57 5.17 8.70
C PRO A 61 3.51 5.88 7.84
N GLU A 62 3.82 6.25 6.60
CA GLU A 62 2.83 6.85 5.69
C GLU A 62 1.70 5.88 5.37
N LEU A 63 1.97 4.58 5.28
CA LEU A 63 0.93 3.56 5.12
C LEU A 63 0.05 3.40 6.37
N LEU A 64 0.54 3.76 7.56
CA LEU A 64 -0.17 3.56 8.83
C LEU A 64 -0.82 4.82 9.40
N THR A 65 -0.55 6.00 8.84
CA THR A 65 -1.05 7.29 9.33
C THR A 65 -2.39 7.64 8.67
N ALA A 66 -3.32 8.25 9.39
CA ALA A 66 -4.55 8.76 8.80
C ALA A 66 -4.26 10.09 8.10
N GLY A 67 -4.72 10.26 6.85
CA GLY A 67 -4.55 11.53 6.11
C GLY A 67 -3.17 11.71 5.46
N SER A 68 -2.40 10.63 5.26
CA SER A 68 -1.02 10.67 4.74
C SER A 68 -0.82 11.31 3.35
N ILE A 69 -1.89 11.69 2.65
CA ILE A 69 -1.80 12.29 1.31
C ILE A 69 -1.23 13.73 1.35
N GLU A 70 -1.03 14.33 2.52
CA GLU A 70 -0.52 15.70 2.65
C GLU A 70 1.03 15.84 2.67
N TYR A 71 1.81 14.76 2.78
CA TYR A 71 3.27 14.83 3.06
C TYR A 71 4.20 14.61 1.84
N GLY A 72 3.68 14.66 0.61
CA GLY A 72 4.44 14.33 -0.61
C GLY A 72 4.98 15.50 -1.45
N ASN A 73 4.96 16.74 -0.95
CA ASN A 73 5.36 17.94 -1.70
C ASN A 73 6.49 18.73 -1.02
N GLU A 74 7.57 18.09 -0.57
CA GLU A 74 8.81 18.81 -0.21
C GLU A 74 10.06 17.98 -0.53
N LYS A 75 10.49 18.01 -1.80
CA LYS A 75 11.80 18.51 -2.28
C LYS A 75 12.02 18.22 -3.76
#